data_AF-A0A6A5G0Y4-F1
#
_entry.id   AF-A0A6A5G0Y4-F1
#
_cell.length_a   1.000
_cell.length_b   1.000
_cell.length_c   1.000
_cell.angle_alpha   90.00
_cell.angle_beta   90.00
_cell.angle_gamma   90.00
#
_symmetry.space_group_name_H-M   'P 1'
#
loop_
_entity.id
_entity.type
_entity.pdbx_description
1 polymer ?
#
loop_
_entity_poly.entity_id
_entity_poly.type
_entity_poly.pdbx_seq_one_letter_code
_entity_poly.pdbx_strand_id
1 'polypeptide(L)'
;MKERLIQYRKLTTFGLKRLIDENVNPCDNFYRHACPLRSIKGRYIEDAYERKLFKLKAKTAEAVWNNLAIQETFERAHYKEFPSLHVFIAKLFQKQCETENVTTEEKGKFLELIQETWFNHKNSECVYSECLGALASDRNCTRAAELLESKLYYRPWEEFTSTLRVFFIQTENNLEGINAILDDDLREGVSNVKNIVETMKKKLLTWIQQTPWVINNEAIESIMAEAEQVHHYDNFAKTFRYNLNLLLKLEQSYLKCLRDLDDTEELRVFCMLAATNNIDFKTISMDFFTFYNAMNGHPNLYFSHLFYDMAKNVESPAALLGSVGFIAGHELSHSLIENANHPDLIPYFSNDSMQCIQNQYQTTCDNFKETSCGANDNQIDENGSDILGIQLAYSLFEDIYSEKKKDEYIRLRYNNTITNDQLFFYSLAFISCKGEPGTQNEMDPHSPWNIRINAVVQHPGFRDAFNCDANSPMVQSFNDQCVIFGENAPQTRK
;
A
#
# COMPACT_ATOMS: atom_id res chain seq x y z
N MET A 1 -22.76 8.03 -20.15
CA MET A 1 -22.23 7.32 -18.96
C MET A 1 -21.52 5.98 -19.26
N LYS A 2 -21.67 5.37 -20.44
CA LYS A 2 -20.78 4.30 -20.96
C LYS A 2 -19.42 4.83 -21.46
N GLU A 3 -19.30 6.13 -21.71
CA GLU A 3 -18.10 6.76 -22.30
C GLU A 3 -16.93 7.01 -21.33
N ARG A 4 -17.13 7.00 -20.00
CA ARG A 4 -16.05 7.35 -19.05
C ARG A 4 -14.99 6.25 -18.86
N LEU A 5 -15.35 4.97 -19.01
CA LEU A 5 -14.42 3.84 -18.93
C LEU A 5 -13.50 3.71 -20.15
N ILE A 6 -13.88 4.32 -21.29
CA ILE A 6 -13.08 4.32 -22.53
C ILE A 6 -12.00 5.42 -22.47
N GLN A 7 -12.15 6.40 -21.58
CA GLN A 7 -11.39 7.65 -21.55
C GLN A 7 -9.95 7.48 -21.01
N TYR A 8 -9.66 6.39 -20.27
CA TYR A 8 -8.30 6.04 -19.83
C TYR A 8 -7.66 4.93 -20.68
N ARG A 9 -8.45 3.91 -21.10
CA ARG A 9 -7.98 2.84 -22.01
C ARG A 9 -7.53 3.36 -23.37
N LYS A 10 -8.02 4.54 -23.75
CA LYS A 10 -7.49 5.34 -24.83
C LYS A 10 -7.51 6.78 -24.33
N LEU A 11 -6.35 7.36 -24.03
CA LEU A 11 -6.18 8.81 -23.95
C LEU A 11 -6.53 9.40 -25.31
N THR A 12 -7.83 9.49 -25.59
CA THR A 12 -8.37 10.00 -26.84
C THR A 12 -8.43 11.53 -26.75
N THR A 13 -8.43 12.17 -27.92
CA THR A 13 -8.64 13.61 -28.08
C THR A 13 -9.82 14.18 -27.26
N PHE A 14 -10.95 13.47 -27.23
CA PHE A 14 -12.15 13.89 -26.51
C PHE A 14 -12.05 13.64 -25.00
N GLY A 15 -11.17 12.72 -24.61
CA GLY A 15 -10.81 12.40 -23.24
C GLY A 15 -10.15 13.57 -22.55
N LEU A 16 -8.96 13.93 -23.03
CA LEU A 16 -8.09 14.97 -22.50
C LEU A 16 -8.74 16.35 -22.44
N LYS A 17 -9.57 16.73 -23.42
CA LYS A 17 -10.22 18.05 -23.43
C LYS A 17 -11.14 18.30 -22.23
N ARG A 18 -11.67 17.24 -21.62
CA ARG A 18 -12.50 17.36 -20.40
C ARG A 18 -11.66 17.35 -19.12
N LEU A 19 -10.36 17.11 -19.23
CA LEU A 19 -9.44 16.90 -18.11
C LEU A 19 -8.49 18.05 -17.90
N ILE A 20 -8.15 18.79 -18.95
CA ILE A 20 -7.27 19.95 -18.84
C ILE A 20 -8.08 21.25 -18.70
N ASP A 21 -7.59 22.17 -17.87
CA ASP A 21 -8.09 23.54 -17.80
C ASP A 21 -7.32 24.41 -18.81
N GLU A 22 -7.95 24.71 -19.94
CA GLU A 22 -7.37 25.57 -20.98
C GLU A 22 -7.17 27.03 -20.50
N ASN A 23 -7.73 27.43 -19.34
CA ASN A 23 -7.55 28.78 -18.78
C ASN A 23 -6.34 28.88 -17.84
N VAL A 24 -5.72 27.77 -17.47
CA VAL A 24 -4.50 27.75 -16.66
C VAL A 24 -3.34 27.41 -17.57
N ASN A 25 -2.32 28.25 -17.61
CA ASN A 25 -1.11 27.96 -18.36
C ASN A 25 -0.34 26.82 -17.67
N PRO A 26 0.07 25.75 -18.37
CA PRO A 26 0.87 24.67 -17.76
C PRO A 26 2.19 25.16 -17.14
N CYS A 27 2.75 26.27 -17.63
CA CYS A 27 3.96 26.88 -17.07
C CYS A 27 3.69 27.76 -15.84
N ASP A 28 2.44 28.12 -15.57
CA ASP A 28 2.05 28.89 -14.38
C ASP A 28 1.61 27.96 -13.25
N ASN A 29 0.91 26.85 -13.54
CA ASN A 29 0.57 25.81 -12.56
C ASN A 29 0.18 24.53 -13.30
N PHE A 30 1.13 23.60 -13.47
CA PHE A 30 0.90 22.39 -14.23
C PHE A 30 -0.19 21.50 -13.63
N TYR A 31 -0.16 21.27 -12.31
CA TYR A 31 -1.14 20.42 -11.65
C TYR A 31 -2.55 20.95 -11.86
N ARG A 32 -2.80 22.26 -11.75
CA ARG A 32 -4.15 22.80 -11.97
C ARG A 32 -4.54 22.93 -13.44
N HIS A 33 -3.56 23.06 -14.33
CA HIS A 33 -3.78 22.87 -15.75
C HIS A 33 -4.24 21.43 -16.07
N ALA A 34 -3.61 20.41 -15.49
CA ALA A 34 -3.94 19.00 -15.74
C ALA A 34 -5.07 18.44 -14.85
N CYS A 35 -5.34 19.06 -13.69
CA CYS A 35 -6.28 18.62 -12.65
C CYS A 35 -7.14 19.81 -12.15
N PRO A 36 -8.13 20.26 -12.94
CA PRO A 36 -8.96 21.39 -12.59
C PRO A 36 -9.75 21.15 -11.30
N LEU A 37 -9.87 22.18 -10.46
CA LEU A 37 -10.68 22.13 -9.24
C LEU A 37 -12.15 21.83 -9.56
N ARG A 38 -12.82 21.07 -8.68
CA ARG A 38 -14.25 20.72 -8.77
C ARG A 38 -14.65 19.98 -10.06
N SER A 39 -13.69 19.49 -10.84
CA SER A 39 -13.92 18.66 -12.01
C SER A 39 -14.45 17.27 -11.63
N ILE A 40 -14.12 16.81 -10.42
CA ILE A 40 -14.42 15.47 -9.87
C ILE A 40 -14.66 15.53 -8.36
N LYS A 41 -15.32 14.51 -7.80
CA LYS A 41 -15.61 14.41 -6.36
C LYS A 41 -14.50 13.70 -5.57
N GLY A 42 -13.62 12.93 -6.23
CA GLY A 42 -12.55 12.16 -5.61
C GLY A 42 -11.24 12.21 -6.40
N ARG A 43 -10.53 11.09 -6.45
CA ARG A 43 -9.38 10.90 -7.36
C ARG A 43 -9.84 10.48 -8.74
N TYR A 44 -9.20 11.02 -9.76
CA TYR A 44 -9.55 10.74 -11.14
C TYR A 44 -9.43 9.24 -11.48
N ILE A 45 -8.37 8.59 -10.98
CA ILE A 45 -8.14 7.16 -11.21
C ILE A 45 -9.18 6.29 -10.48
N GLU A 46 -9.54 6.63 -9.24
CA GLU A 46 -10.54 5.87 -8.49
C GLU A 46 -11.93 5.99 -9.15
N ASP A 47 -12.33 7.20 -9.56
CA ASP A 47 -13.57 7.44 -10.29
C ASP A 47 -13.60 6.69 -11.65
N ALA A 48 -12.46 6.60 -12.34
CA ALA A 48 -12.33 5.87 -13.60
C ALA A 48 -12.53 4.36 -13.43
N TYR A 49 -12.07 3.81 -12.30
CA TYR A 49 -12.12 2.38 -11.99
C TYR A 49 -13.32 1.96 -11.12
N GLU A 50 -14.08 2.90 -10.54
CA GLU A 50 -15.19 2.66 -9.60
C GLU A 50 -16.14 1.55 -10.07
N ARG A 51 -16.65 1.66 -11.30
CA ARG A 51 -17.58 0.66 -11.87
C ARG A 51 -16.94 -0.71 -12.07
N LYS A 52 -15.64 -0.74 -12.37
CA LYS A 52 -14.90 -1.97 -12.58
C LYS A 52 -14.70 -2.67 -11.23
N LEU A 53 -14.24 -1.92 -10.24
CA LEU A 53 -14.07 -2.38 -8.86
C LEU A 53 -15.38 -2.87 -8.24
N PHE A 54 -16.49 -2.15 -8.44
CA PHE A 54 -17.80 -2.58 -8.01
C PHE A 54 -18.19 -3.95 -8.58
N LYS A 55 -17.94 -4.19 -9.87
CA LYS A 55 -18.22 -5.48 -10.51
C LYS A 55 -17.33 -6.60 -9.99
N LEU A 56 -16.04 -6.31 -9.76
CA LEU A 56 -15.11 -7.29 -9.21
C LEU A 56 -15.56 -7.73 -7.82
N LYS A 57 -15.90 -6.78 -6.94
CA LYS A 57 -16.44 -7.07 -5.62
C LYS A 57 -17.75 -7.87 -5.66
N ALA A 58 -18.63 -7.54 -6.60
CA ALA A 58 -19.89 -8.29 -6.78
C ALA A 58 -19.66 -9.75 -7.22
N LYS A 59 -18.61 -10.04 -7.99
CA LYS A 59 -18.28 -11.41 -8.40
C LYS A 59 -17.72 -12.25 -7.26
N THR A 60 -16.99 -11.65 -6.33
CA THR A 60 -16.41 -12.35 -5.17
C THR A 60 -17.34 -12.38 -3.96
N ALA A 61 -18.55 -11.81 -4.05
CA ALA A 61 -19.49 -11.76 -2.94
C ALA A 61 -19.88 -13.15 -2.40
N GLU A 62 -20.03 -14.14 -3.28
CA GLU A 62 -20.37 -15.53 -2.90
C GLU A 62 -19.12 -16.41 -2.70
N ALA A 63 -17.92 -15.83 -2.74
CA ALA A 63 -16.71 -16.60 -2.49
C ALA A 63 -16.68 -17.12 -1.06
N VAL A 64 -16.16 -18.33 -0.87
CA VAL A 64 -16.14 -19.00 0.45
C VAL A 64 -15.43 -18.16 1.50
N TRP A 65 -14.34 -17.48 1.14
CA TRP A 65 -13.57 -16.65 2.08
C TRP A 65 -14.29 -15.35 2.50
N ASN A 66 -15.33 -14.92 1.77
CA ASN A 66 -16.15 -13.75 2.11
C ASN A 66 -17.41 -14.13 2.91
N ASN A 67 -17.61 -15.41 3.21
CA ASN A 67 -18.82 -15.95 3.87
C ASN A 67 -18.44 -16.89 5.02
N LEU A 68 -17.43 -16.52 5.81
CA LEU A 68 -16.94 -17.31 6.95
C LEU A 68 -17.75 -17.02 8.22
N ALA A 69 -18.20 -18.05 8.92
CA ALA A 69 -18.97 -17.89 10.16
C ALA A 69 -18.11 -17.26 11.28
N ILE A 70 -16.80 -17.53 11.30
CA ILE A 70 -15.88 -16.90 12.25
C ILE A 70 -15.83 -15.38 12.07
N GLN A 71 -15.86 -14.90 10.83
CA GLN A 71 -15.83 -13.47 10.53
C GLN A 71 -17.17 -12.80 10.81
N GLU A 72 -18.29 -13.46 10.46
CA GLU A 72 -19.63 -12.99 10.84
C GLU A 72 -19.75 -12.81 12.37
N THR A 73 -19.13 -13.71 13.13
CA THR A 73 -19.05 -13.63 14.59
C THR A 73 -18.19 -12.46 15.06
N PHE A 74 -17.04 -12.25 14.42
CA PHE A 74 -16.16 -11.11 14.70
C PHE A 74 -16.88 -9.76 14.49
N GLU A 75 -17.64 -9.64 13.40
CA GLU A 75 -18.31 -8.40 13.03
C GLU A 75 -19.53 -8.09 13.91
N ARG A 76 -20.22 -9.12 14.41
CA ARG A 76 -21.44 -8.97 15.21
C ARG A 76 -21.22 -8.86 16.72
N ALA A 77 -20.07 -9.29 17.22
CA ALA A 77 -19.80 -9.32 18.66
C ALA A 77 -19.80 -7.91 19.29
N HIS A 78 -20.55 -7.75 20.39
CA HIS A 78 -20.64 -6.51 21.14
C HIS A 78 -19.50 -6.36 22.17
N TYR A 79 -18.26 -6.21 21.68
CA TYR A 79 -17.05 -6.23 22.54
C TYR A 79 -17.05 -5.26 23.73
N LYS A 80 -17.76 -4.13 23.62
CA LYS A 80 -17.87 -3.12 24.69
C LYS A 80 -18.73 -3.59 25.87
N GLU A 81 -19.57 -4.60 25.66
CA GLU A 81 -20.44 -5.18 26.68
C GLU A 81 -19.74 -6.30 27.45
N PHE A 82 -18.64 -6.85 26.91
CA PHE A 82 -17.84 -7.85 27.58
C PHE A 82 -16.88 -7.20 28.59
N PRO A 83 -16.62 -7.85 29.74
CA PRO A 83 -15.51 -7.47 30.60
C PRO A 83 -14.18 -7.77 29.87
N SER A 84 -13.05 -7.34 30.42
CA SER A 84 -11.71 -7.70 29.90
C SER A 84 -11.55 -9.21 29.67
N LEU A 85 -10.75 -9.63 28.69
CA LEU A 85 -10.74 -11.02 28.19
C LEU A 85 -10.54 -12.08 29.29
N HIS A 86 -9.61 -11.85 30.23
CA HIS A 86 -9.36 -12.79 31.34
C HIS A 86 -10.60 -13.01 32.22
N VAL A 87 -11.30 -11.92 32.58
CA VAL A 87 -12.58 -11.97 33.32
C VAL A 87 -13.67 -12.63 32.49
N PHE A 88 -13.72 -12.35 31.18
CA PHE A 88 -14.68 -12.97 30.26
C PHE A 88 -14.53 -14.49 30.25
N ILE A 89 -13.31 -15.00 30.12
CA ILE A 89 -13.01 -16.44 30.14
C ILE A 89 -13.33 -17.06 31.49
N ALA A 90 -12.96 -16.40 32.59
CA ALA A 90 -13.27 -16.88 33.94
C ALA A 90 -14.78 -17.01 34.18
N LYS A 91 -15.56 -16.00 33.75
CA LYS A 91 -17.04 -16.03 33.83
C LYS A 91 -17.66 -17.12 32.95
N LEU A 92 -17.10 -17.35 31.77
CA LEU A 92 -17.51 -18.47 30.91
C LEU A 92 -17.32 -19.81 31.60
N PHE A 93 -16.14 -20.03 32.20
CA PHE A 93 -15.88 -21.24 32.98
C PHE A 93 -16.80 -21.37 34.20
N GLN A 94 -17.07 -20.27 34.92
CA GLN A 94 -17.99 -20.28 36.04
C GLN A 94 -19.39 -20.76 35.62
N LYS A 95 -19.94 -20.21 34.53
CA LYS A 95 -21.25 -20.59 33.97
C LYS A 95 -21.28 -22.08 33.59
N GLN A 96 -20.23 -22.57 32.92
CA GLN A 96 -20.08 -23.99 32.59
C GLN A 96 -19.97 -24.88 33.85
N CYS A 97 -19.26 -24.42 34.87
CA CYS A 97 -19.11 -25.14 36.13
C CYS A 97 -20.43 -25.26 36.90
N GLU A 98 -21.25 -24.21 36.91
CA GLU A 98 -22.54 -24.13 37.61
C GLU A 98 -23.66 -24.88 36.89
N THR A 99 -23.47 -25.24 35.61
CA THR A 99 -24.47 -25.96 34.82
C THR A 99 -24.57 -27.42 35.29
N GLU A 100 -25.77 -27.82 35.75
CA GLU A 100 -26.00 -29.12 36.43
C GLU A 100 -25.60 -30.35 35.59
N ASN A 101 -25.77 -30.27 34.26
CA ASN A 101 -25.53 -31.40 33.36
C ASN A 101 -24.10 -31.49 32.82
N VAL A 102 -23.21 -30.53 33.16
CA VAL A 102 -21.82 -30.53 32.69
C VAL A 102 -20.96 -31.38 33.63
N THR A 103 -20.41 -32.46 33.09
CA THR A 103 -19.55 -33.42 33.80
C THR A 103 -18.17 -32.84 34.13
N THR A 104 -17.47 -33.42 35.11
CA THR A 104 -16.07 -33.08 35.39
C THR A 104 -15.16 -33.27 34.17
N GLU A 105 -15.46 -34.26 33.31
CA GLU A 105 -14.71 -34.49 32.07
C GLU A 105 -14.91 -33.33 31.09
N GLU A 106 -16.14 -32.87 30.88
CA GLU A 106 -16.44 -31.72 30.01
C GLU A 106 -15.83 -30.42 30.52
N LYS A 107 -15.87 -30.18 31.85
CA LYS A 107 -15.15 -29.05 32.48
C LYS A 107 -13.65 -29.13 32.23
N GLY A 108 -13.08 -30.33 32.32
CA GLY A 108 -11.66 -30.60 32.02
C GLY A 108 -11.31 -30.25 30.58
N LYS A 109 -12.12 -30.70 29.61
CA LYS A 109 -11.94 -30.38 28.18
C LYS A 109 -12.03 -28.88 27.90
N PHE A 110 -12.97 -28.18 28.53
CA PHE A 110 -13.07 -26.72 28.37
C PHE A 110 -11.86 -25.99 28.95
N LEU A 111 -11.35 -26.44 30.11
CA LEU A 111 -10.13 -25.90 30.69
C LEU A 111 -8.91 -26.19 29.81
N GLU A 112 -8.80 -27.38 29.22
CA GLU A 112 -7.74 -27.72 28.26
C GLU A 112 -7.80 -26.78 27.05
N LEU A 113 -8.99 -26.50 26.52
CA LEU A 113 -9.16 -25.54 25.43
C LEU A 113 -8.76 -24.12 25.84
N ILE A 114 -9.05 -23.69 27.07
CA ILE A 114 -8.57 -22.41 27.61
C ILE A 114 -7.03 -22.43 27.72
N GLN A 115 -6.43 -23.53 28.15
CA GLN A 115 -4.96 -23.67 28.24
C GLN A 115 -4.31 -23.51 26.87
N GLU A 116 -4.82 -24.20 25.86
CA GLU A 116 -4.35 -24.06 24.47
C GLU A 116 -4.54 -22.64 23.96
N THR A 117 -5.71 -22.04 24.21
CA THR A 117 -6.08 -20.69 23.76
C THR A 117 -5.18 -19.61 24.37
N TRP A 118 -4.93 -19.69 25.68
CA TRP A 118 -4.34 -18.59 26.42
C TRP A 118 -2.83 -18.67 26.58
N PHE A 119 -2.29 -19.89 26.72
CA PHE A 119 -0.88 -20.14 27.00
C PHE A 119 -0.14 -20.80 25.83
N ASN A 120 -0.82 -21.10 24.72
CA ASN A 120 -0.23 -21.67 23.51
C ASN A 120 0.38 -23.08 23.69
N HIS A 121 -0.19 -23.89 24.60
CA HIS A 121 0.28 -25.26 24.86
C HIS A 121 -0.35 -26.32 23.96
N LYS A 122 -0.21 -26.21 22.63
CA LYS A 122 -0.74 -27.25 21.74
C LYS A 122 0.10 -28.54 21.86
N ASN A 123 -0.49 -29.60 22.41
CA ASN A 123 0.16 -30.92 22.61
C ASN A 123 1.43 -30.89 23.48
N SER A 124 1.54 -29.95 24.44
CA SER A 124 2.65 -29.92 25.41
C SER A 124 2.10 -30.06 26.82
N GLU A 125 2.92 -30.64 27.72
CA GLU A 125 2.57 -30.69 29.14
C GLU A 125 2.43 -29.26 29.66
N CYS A 126 1.34 -29.00 30.38
CA CYS A 126 1.16 -27.71 31.04
C CYS A 126 2.25 -27.49 32.10
N VAL A 127 2.64 -26.24 32.33
CA VAL A 127 3.71 -25.90 33.26
C VAL A 127 3.18 -25.07 34.42
N TYR A 128 3.41 -25.53 35.65
CA TYR A 128 3.06 -24.82 36.90
C TYR A 128 1.66 -24.17 36.91
N SER A 129 1.61 -22.82 36.85
CA SER A 129 0.38 -22.03 36.94
C SER A 129 -0.55 -22.24 35.75
N GLU A 130 -0.03 -22.70 34.61
CA GLU A 130 -0.75 -22.91 33.36
C GLU A 130 -1.53 -24.24 33.36
N CYS A 131 -1.28 -25.11 34.35
CA CYS A 131 -2.07 -26.32 34.56
C CYS A 131 -3.45 -25.97 35.17
N LEU A 132 -4.51 -26.08 34.35
CA LEU A 132 -5.87 -25.73 34.75
C LEU A 132 -6.74 -26.92 35.13
N GLY A 133 -6.38 -28.16 34.74
CA GLY A 133 -7.24 -29.34 34.89
C GLY A 133 -7.76 -29.62 36.30
N ALA A 134 -7.02 -29.26 37.36
CA ALA A 134 -7.47 -29.42 38.74
C ALA A 134 -8.76 -28.64 39.06
N LEU A 135 -9.02 -27.53 38.35
CA LEU A 135 -10.22 -26.71 38.54
C LEU A 135 -11.51 -27.44 38.15
N ALA A 136 -11.44 -28.45 37.27
CA ALA A 136 -12.61 -29.22 36.84
C ALA A 136 -13.29 -30.00 37.98
N SER A 137 -12.48 -30.39 38.99
CA SER A 137 -12.95 -31.17 40.15
C SER A 137 -13.39 -30.30 41.33
N ASP A 138 -13.21 -28.97 41.24
CA ASP A 138 -13.61 -28.07 42.30
C ASP A 138 -15.14 -27.92 42.33
N ARG A 139 -15.75 -28.21 43.48
CA ARG A 139 -17.20 -28.10 43.69
C ARG A 139 -17.65 -26.65 43.93
N ASN A 140 -16.73 -25.75 44.26
CA ASN A 140 -17.01 -24.32 44.41
C ASN A 140 -16.62 -23.60 43.11
N CYS A 141 -17.60 -23.41 42.23
CA CYS A 141 -17.40 -22.81 40.92
C CYS A 141 -16.91 -21.37 40.98
N THR A 142 -17.37 -20.58 41.95
CA THR A 142 -16.88 -19.20 42.16
C THR A 142 -15.39 -19.19 42.49
N ARG A 143 -14.95 -20.02 43.46
CA ARG A 143 -13.53 -20.13 43.80
C ARG A 143 -12.70 -20.63 42.61
N ALA A 144 -13.20 -21.62 41.88
CA ALA A 144 -12.51 -22.17 40.73
C ALA A 144 -12.33 -21.12 39.61
N ALA A 145 -13.36 -20.30 39.38
CA ALA A 145 -13.32 -19.21 38.42
C ALA A 145 -12.41 -18.04 38.86
N GLU A 146 -12.42 -17.65 40.13
CA GLU A 146 -11.49 -16.63 40.67
C GLU A 146 -10.03 -17.11 40.56
N LEU A 147 -9.78 -18.40 40.85
CA LEU A 147 -8.46 -18.98 40.68
C LEU A 147 -8.04 -19.05 39.21
N LEU A 148 -8.97 -19.37 38.30
CA LEU A 148 -8.74 -19.28 36.86
C LEU A 148 -8.39 -17.85 36.45
N GLU A 149 -9.21 -16.86 36.83
CA GLU A 149 -8.99 -15.44 36.54
C GLU A 149 -7.60 -14.99 36.99
N SER A 150 -7.19 -15.36 38.20
CA SER A 150 -5.87 -14.99 38.74
C SER A 150 -4.69 -15.58 37.96
N LYS A 151 -4.90 -16.67 37.22
CA LYS A 151 -3.90 -17.30 36.36
C LYS A 151 -3.84 -16.67 34.95
N LEU A 152 -4.88 -15.94 34.56
CA LEU A 152 -4.98 -15.29 33.25
C LEU A 152 -4.55 -13.82 33.38
N TYR A 153 -3.55 -13.39 32.61
CA TYR A 153 -3.08 -12.00 32.62
C TYR A 153 -4.09 -11.04 31.98
N TYR A 154 -4.08 -9.77 32.38
CA TYR A 154 -4.97 -8.76 31.79
C TYR A 154 -4.71 -8.59 30.28
N ARG A 155 -5.78 -8.67 29.47
CA ARG A 155 -5.80 -8.28 28.06
C ARG A 155 -7.08 -7.52 27.71
N PRO A 156 -6.99 -6.33 27.07
CA PRO A 156 -8.15 -5.60 26.58
C PRO A 156 -8.67 -6.17 25.25
N TRP A 157 -9.96 -5.98 24.95
CA TRP A 157 -10.53 -6.40 23.65
C TRP A 157 -9.99 -5.62 22.47
N GLU A 158 -9.60 -4.36 22.68
CA GLU A 158 -9.11 -3.50 21.60
C GLU A 158 -7.87 -4.09 20.90
N GLU A 159 -6.89 -4.56 21.66
CA GLU A 159 -5.67 -5.20 21.14
C GLU A 159 -5.96 -6.44 20.27
N PHE A 160 -6.90 -7.28 20.73
CA PHE A 160 -7.33 -8.45 19.98
C PHE A 160 -8.08 -8.07 18.70
N THR A 161 -9.07 -7.17 18.83
CA THR A 161 -9.95 -6.81 17.71
C THR A 161 -9.26 -5.99 16.64
N SER A 162 -8.30 -5.13 16.98
CA SER A 162 -7.51 -4.38 16.00
C SER A 162 -6.67 -5.34 15.14
N THR A 163 -5.99 -6.29 15.78
CA THR A 163 -5.11 -7.25 15.13
C THR A 163 -5.90 -8.20 14.22
N LEU A 164 -7.01 -8.73 14.72
CA LEU A 164 -7.86 -9.64 13.94
C LEU A 164 -8.57 -8.93 12.78
N ARG A 165 -8.91 -7.64 12.92
CA ARG A 165 -9.45 -6.84 11.81
C ARG A 165 -8.43 -6.69 10.68
N VAL A 166 -7.19 -6.35 11.01
CA VAL A 166 -6.10 -6.21 10.02
C VAL A 166 -5.89 -7.54 9.29
N PHE A 167 -5.91 -8.65 10.03
CA PHE A 167 -5.82 -9.99 9.48
C PHE A 167 -6.86 -10.27 8.38
N PHE A 168 -8.15 -10.10 8.69
CA PHE A 168 -9.22 -10.34 7.71
C PHE A 168 -9.04 -9.42 6.49
N ILE A 169 -8.81 -8.13 6.71
CA ILE A 169 -8.61 -7.16 5.62
C ILE A 169 -7.45 -7.55 4.71
N GLN A 170 -6.29 -7.93 5.26
CA GLN A 170 -5.12 -8.29 4.45
C GLN A 170 -5.33 -9.59 3.66
N THR A 171 -5.89 -10.61 4.31
CA THR A 171 -6.14 -11.91 3.68
C THR A 171 -7.20 -11.83 2.58
N GLU A 172 -8.28 -11.09 2.81
CA GLU A 172 -9.32 -10.81 1.82
C GLU A 172 -8.76 -10.00 0.65
N ASN A 173 -8.03 -8.91 0.91
CA ASN A 173 -7.42 -8.10 -0.16
C ASN A 173 -6.52 -8.94 -1.06
N ASN A 174 -5.70 -9.83 -0.49
CA ASN A 174 -4.86 -10.75 -1.25
C ASN A 174 -5.71 -11.64 -2.18
N LEU A 175 -6.75 -12.28 -1.64
CA LEU A 175 -7.61 -13.18 -2.40
C LEU A 175 -8.40 -12.43 -3.49
N GLU A 176 -8.97 -11.26 -3.16
CA GLU A 176 -9.71 -10.43 -4.09
C GLU A 176 -8.81 -9.84 -5.18
N GLY A 177 -7.63 -9.32 -4.81
CA GLY A 177 -6.64 -8.78 -5.73
C GLY A 177 -6.16 -9.83 -6.73
N ILE A 178 -5.84 -11.03 -6.27
CA ILE A 178 -5.43 -12.15 -7.14
C ILE A 178 -6.58 -12.55 -8.07
N ASN A 179 -7.80 -12.73 -7.56
CA ASN A 179 -8.95 -13.06 -8.41
C ASN A 179 -9.21 -11.97 -9.45
N ALA A 180 -9.11 -10.70 -9.08
CA ALA A 180 -9.29 -9.59 -10.02
C ALA A 180 -8.25 -9.61 -11.15
N ILE A 181 -6.99 -9.94 -10.84
CA ILE A 181 -5.91 -10.08 -11.83
C ILE A 181 -6.20 -11.23 -12.79
N LEU A 182 -6.66 -12.38 -12.27
CA LEU A 182 -6.99 -13.56 -13.06
C LEU A 182 -8.24 -13.36 -13.94
N ASP A 183 -9.30 -12.79 -13.37
CA ASP A 183 -10.58 -12.54 -14.04
C ASP A 183 -10.47 -11.58 -15.23
N ASP A 184 -9.63 -10.56 -15.10
CA ASP A 184 -9.38 -9.57 -16.16
C ASP A 184 -8.24 -9.98 -17.11
N ASP A 185 -7.64 -11.16 -16.90
CA ASP A 185 -6.52 -11.70 -17.67
C ASP A 185 -5.33 -10.72 -17.73
N LEU A 186 -4.90 -10.20 -16.58
CA LEU A 186 -3.89 -9.13 -16.49
C LEU A 186 -2.44 -9.63 -16.46
N ARG A 187 -2.18 -10.89 -16.84
CA ARG A 187 -0.82 -11.47 -16.87
C ARG A 187 0.16 -10.69 -17.75
N GLU A 188 -0.34 -10.13 -18.85
CA GLU A 188 0.44 -9.21 -19.70
C GLU A 188 0.81 -7.93 -18.96
N GLY A 189 -0.15 -7.32 -18.25
CA GLY A 189 0.10 -6.13 -17.44
C GLY A 189 1.10 -6.35 -16.31
N VAL A 190 1.01 -7.52 -15.65
CA VAL A 190 2.00 -8.00 -14.68
C VAL A 190 3.39 -8.08 -15.30
N SER A 191 3.51 -8.72 -16.47
CA SER A 191 4.78 -8.81 -17.20
C SER A 191 5.32 -7.43 -17.60
N ASN A 192 4.44 -6.49 -17.98
CA ASN A 192 4.83 -5.14 -18.36
C ASN A 192 5.38 -4.35 -17.17
N VAL A 193 4.72 -4.40 -16.01
CA VAL A 193 5.21 -3.79 -14.76
C VAL A 193 6.59 -4.38 -14.38
N LYS A 194 6.70 -5.71 -14.39
CA LYS A 194 7.97 -6.40 -14.12
C LYS A 194 9.09 -5.93 -15.05
N ASN A 195 8.80 -5.83 -16.35
CA ASN A 195 9.79 -5.37 -17.32
C ASN A 195 10.20 -3.90 -17.07
N ILE A 196 9.26 -3.02 -16.71
CA ILE A 196 9.56 -1.62 -16.37
C ILE A 196 10.50 -1.58 -15.15
N VAL A 197 10.15 -2.27 -14.06
CA VAL A 197 10.96 -2.35 -12.83
C VAL A 197 12.38 -2.85 -13.13
N GLU A 198 12.50 -3.96 -13.85
CA GLU A 198 13.81 -4.54 -14.19
C GLU A 198 14.65 -3.62 -15.10
N THR A 199 14.00 -2.89 -16.02
CA THR A 199 14.70 -1.93 -16.88
C THR A 199 15.18 -0.72 -16.08
N MET A 200 14.36 -0.18 -15.17
CA MET A 200 14.72 0.91 -14.28
C MET A 200 15.85 0.50 -13.33
N LYS A 201 15.75 -0.68 -12.71
CA LYS A 201 16.81 -1.23 -11.84
C LYS A 201 18.15 -1.30 -12.55
N LYS A 202 18.21 -1.80 -13.79
CA LYS A 202 19.46 -1.85 -14.56
C LYS A 202 20.07 -0.47 -14.80
N LYS A 203 19.23 0.53 -15.13
CA LYS A 203 19.69 1.91 -15.30
C LYS A 203 20.18 2.50 -13.98
N LEU A 204 19.44 2.29 -12.91
CA LEU A 204 19.79 2.72 -11.55
C LEU A 204 21.13 2.13 -11.09
N LEU A 205 21.37 0.83 -11.30
CA LEU A 205 22.65 0.19 -10.98
C LEU A 205 23.82 0.83 -11.72
N THR A 206 23.61 1.21 -13.00
CA THR A 206 24.62 1.94 -13.77
C THR A 206 24.88 3.33 -13.18
N TRP A 207 23.82 4.05 -12.81
CA TRP A 207 23.95 5.36 -12.16
C TRP A 207 24.68 5.28 -10.82
N ILE A 208 24.35 4.30 -9.98
CA ILE A 208 25.01 4.07 -8.68
C ILE A 208 26.52 3.90 -8.89
N GLN A 209 26.96 3.07 -9.85
CA GLN A 209 28.39 2.85 -10.14
C GLN A 209 29.12 4.12 -10.58
N GLN A 210 28.42 5.06 -11.20
CA GLN A 210 28.95 6.32 -11.67
C GLN A 210 28.86 7.46 -10.65
N THR A 211 28.21 7.22 -9.51
CA THR A 211 27.85 8.26 -8.55
C THR A 211 29.07 8.68 -7.70
N PRO A 212 29.55 9.93 -7.79
CA PRO A 212 30.76 10.35 -7.07
C PRO A 212 30.68 10.19 -5.56
N TRP A 213 29.56 10.57 -4.93
CA TRP A 213 29.42 10.42 -3.47
C TRP A 213 29.37 8.95 -3.04
N VAL A 214 28.81 8.04 -3.84
CA VAL A 214 28.79 6.60 -3.54
C VAL A 214 30.22 6.04 -3.59
N ILE A 215 30.96 6.35 -4.66
CA ILE A 215 32.36 5.92 -4.84
C ILE A 215 33.21 6.48 -3.71
N ASN A 216 33.08 7.78 -3.43
CA ASN A 216 33.85 8.44 -2.39
C ASN A 216 33.53 7.83 -1.02
N ASN A 217 32.29 7.50 -0.70
CA ASN A 217 31.97 6.90 0.60
C ASN A 217 32.24 5.39 0.71
N GLU A 218 32.85 4.77 -0.31
CA GLU A 218 33.12 3.33 -0.34
C GLU A 218 31.83 2.50 -0.16
N ALA A 219 30.69 3.07 -0.55
CA ALA A 219 29.34 2.51 -0.32
C ALA A 219 28.80 1.71 -1.52
N ILE A 220 29.59 1.58 -2.60
CA ILE A 220 29.16 0.92 -3.85
C ILE A 220 28.61 -0.48 -3.56
N GLU A 221 29.36 -1.32 -2.84
CA GLU A 221 28.98 -2.72 -2.62
C GLU A 221 27.64 -2.84 -1.88
N SER A 222 27.45 -2.07 -0.81
CA SER A 222 26.25 -2.13 0.01
C SER A 222 25.03 -1.58 -0.74
N ILE A 223 25.15 -0.43 -1.40
CA ILE A 223 24.04 0.18 -2.16
C ILE A 223 23.66 -0.69 -3.37
N MET A 224 24.65 -1.28 -4.06
CA MET A 224 24.38 -2.24 -5.13
C MET A 224 23.66 -3.48 -4.61
N ALA A 225 24.07 -4.04 -3.47
CA ALA A 225 23.43 -5.22 -2.90
C ALA A 225 21.94 -4.98 -2.58
N GLU A 226 21.57 -3.81 -2.05
CA GLU A 226 20.17 -3.47 -1.81
C GLU A 226 19.41 -3.28 -3.13
N ALA A 227 19.97 -2.51 -4.07
CA ALA A 227 19.34 -2.25 -5.37
C ALA A 227 19.12 -3.54 -6.18
N GLU A 228 20.06 -4.48 -6.15
CA GLU A 228 20.00 -5.75 -6.89
C GLU A 228 18.88 -6.68 -6.41
N GLN A 229 18.61 -6.68 -5.10
CA GLN A 229 17.59 -7.54 -4.48
C GLN A 229 16.16 -7.13 -4.87
N VAL A 230 15.93 -5.84 -5.14
CA VAL A 230 14.59 -5.31 -5.43
C VAL A 230 14.00 -5.97 -6.67
N HIS A 231 12.79 -6.52 -6.53
CA HIS A 231 12.08 -7.13 -7.65
C HIS A 231 10.57 -7.02 -7.50
N HIS A 232 9.88 -7.10 -8.64
CA HIS A 232 8.43 -7.18 -8.68
C HIS A 232 7.94 -8.53 -8.12
N TYR A 233 7.04 -8.50 -7.13
CA TYR A 233 6.45 -9.71 -6.56
C TYR A 233 5.17 -10.13 -7.32
N ASP A 234 5.22 -11.31 -7.96
CA ASP A 234 4.15 -11.84 -8.82
C ASP A 234 3.71 -13.28 -8.46
N ASN A 235 4.07 -13.78 -7.27
CA ASN A 235 3.77 -15.16 -6.88
C ASN A 235 2.33 -15.36 -6.37
N PHE A 236 1.36 -15.19 -7.26
CA PHE A 236 -0.07 -15.32 -6.98
C PHE A 236 -0.43 -16.68 -6.37
N ALA A 237 0.14 -17.76 -6.88
CA ALA A 237 -0.22 -19.11 -6.44
C ALA A 237 0.19 -19.36 -4.97
N LYS A 238 1.37 -18.88 -4.56
CA LYS A 238 1.83 -18.99 -3.17
C LYS A 238 0.92 -18.17 -2.25
N THR A 239 0.71 -16.90 -2.55
CA THR A 239 -0.10 -16.01 -1.70
C THR A 239 -1.55 -16.48 -1.65
N PHE A 240 -2.17 -16.86 -2.77
CA PHE A 240 -3.55 -17.37 -2.81
C PHE A 240 -3.72 -18.62 -1.94
N ARG A 241 -2.86 -19.63 -2.14
CA ARG A 241 -2.94 -20.88 -1.37
C ARG A 241 -2.69 -20.66 0.11
N TYR A 242 -1.73 -19.80 0.46
CA TYR A 242 -1.45 -19.49 1.86
C TYR A 242 -2.66 -18.85 2.53
N ASN A 243 -3.19 -17.75 1.97
CA ASN A 243 -4.31 -17.02 2.55
C ASN A 243 -5.60 -17.87 2.61
N LEU A 244 -5.92 -18.60 1.54
CA LEU A 244 -7.10 -19.47 1.51
C LEU A 244 -6.99 -20.60 2.54
N ASN A 245 -5.84 -21.28 2.62
CA ASN A 245 -5.64 -22.35 3.60
C ASN A 245 -5.70 -21.82 5.04
N LEU A 246 -5.19 -20.60 5.27
CA LEU A 246 -5.24 -19.96 6.58
C LEU A 246 -6.69 -19.71 6.99
N LEU A 247 -7.49 -19.04 6.16
CA LEU A 247 -8.90 -18.77 6.43
C LEU A 247 -9.72 -20.05 6.61
N LEU A 248 -9.54 -21.06 5.74
CA LEU A 248 -10.26 -22.33 5.86
C LEU A 248 -9.88 -23.11 7.12
N LYS A 249 -8.61 -23.07 7.56
CA LYS A 249 -8.19 -23.69 8.82
C LYS A 249 -8.79 -22.98 10.03
N LEU A 250 -8.90 -21.65 9.98
CA LEU A 250 -9.55 -20.88 11.04
C LEU A 250 -11.03 -21.21 11.14
N GLU A 251 -11.73 -21.20 10.02
CA GLU A 251 -13.15 -21.56 9.95
C GLU A 251 -13.38 -22.99 10.45
N GLN A 252 -12.57 -23.96 10.02
CA GLN A 252 -12.67 -25.33 10.51
C GLN A 252 -12.43 -25.44 12.02
N SER A 253 -11.46 -24.70 12.56
CA SER A 253 -11.15 -24.71 14.00
C SER A 253 -12.29 -24.08 14.80
N TYR A 254 -12.86 -22.99 14.28
CA TYR A 254 -14.01 -22.31 14.84
C TYR A 254 -15.25 -23.19 14.89
N LEU A 255 -15.64 -23.77 13.74
CA LEU A 255 -16.81 -24.66 13.66
C LEU A 255 -16.63 -25.94 14.48
N LYS A 256 -15.41 -26.46 14.58
CA LYS A 256 -15.11 -27.59 15.48
C LYS A 256 -15.35 -27.19 16.94
N CYS A 257 -14.85 -26.04 17.37
CA CYS A 257 -15.06 -25.54 18.73
C CYS A 257 -16.55 -25.38 19.05
N LEU A 258 -17.32 -24.79 18.14
CA LEU A 258 -18.77 -24.64 18.31
C LEU A 258 -19.53 -25.96 18.36
N ARG A 259 -19.06 -26.99 17.67
CA ARG A 259 -19.69 -28.31 17.73
C ARG A 259 -19.41 -28.99 19.07
N ASP A 260 -18.24 -28.73 19.64
CA ASP A 260 -17.79 -29.34 20.88
C ASP A 260 -18.31 -28.57 22.13
N LEU A 261 -18.96 -27.41 21.94
CA LEU A 261 -19.53 -26.54 22.99
C LEU A 261 -20.99 -26.15 22.66
N ASP A 262 -21.71 -25.54 23.62
CA ASP A 262 -23.05 -24.99 23.34
C ASP A 262 -22.98 -23.75 22.43
N ASP A 263 -23.98 -23.58 21.57
CA ASP A 263 -24.04 -22.45 20.62
C ASP A 263 -24.66 -21.19 21.25
N THR A 264 -23.92 -20.55 22.17
CA THR A 264 -24.28 -19.24 22.75
C THR A 264 -23.39 -18.13 22.20
N GLU A 265 -23.83 -16.86 22.29
CA GLU A 265 -23.05 -15.72 21.83
C GLU A 265 -21.66 -15.65 22.47
N GLU A 266 -21.57 -15.88 23.78
CA GLU A 266 -20.29 -15.82 24.50
C GLU A 266 -19.37 -16.99 24.11
N LEU A 267 -19.93 -18.18 23.84
CA LEU A 267 -19.15 -19.32 23.37
C LEU A 267 -18.72 -19.18 21.91
N ARG A 268 -19.49 -18.51 21.06
CA ARG A 268 -19.04 -18.10 19.71
C ARG A 268 -17.84 -17.17 19.78
N VAL A 269 -17.90 -16.15 20.63
CA VAL A 269 -16.77 -15.22 20.82
C VAL A 269 -15.54 -15.96 21.37
N PHE A 270 -15.73 -16.88 22.33
CA PHE A 270 -14.65 -17.72 22.83
C PHE A 270 -14.07 -18.64 21.75
N CYS A 271 -14.90 -19.30 20.94
CA CYS A 271 -14.42 -20.16 19.87
C CYS A 271 -13.66 -19.39 18.78
N MET A 272 -14.04 -18.14 18.52
CA MET A 272 -13.26 -17.25 17.65
C MET A 272 -11.89 -16.92 18.27
N LEU A 273 -11.83 -16.62 19.58
CA LEU A 273 -10.55 -16.45 20.29
C LEU A 273 -9.68 -17.71 20.20
N ALA A 274 -10.28 -18.88 20.46
CA ALA A 274 -9.60 -20.16 20.41
C ALA A 274 -9.08 -20.52 19.02
N ALA A 275 -9.84 -20.20 17.96
CA ALA A 275 -9.42 -20.45 16.59
C ALA A 275 -8.26 -19.55 16.14
N THR A 276 -8.19 -18.32 16.66
CA THR A 276 -7.25 -17.29 16.20
C THR A 276 -5.97 -17.18 17.04
N ASN A 277 -5.89 -17.88 18.17
CA ASN A 277 -4.76 -17.83 19.11
C ASN A 277 -3.38 -18.19 18.51
N ASN A 278 -3.37 -19.01 17.45
CA ASN A 278 -2.17 -19.56 16.81
C ASN A 278 -1.78 -18.81 15.53
N ILE A 279 -2.49 -17.73 15.19
CA ILE A 279 -2.14 -16.92 14.03
C ILE A 279 -0.86 -16.15 14.34
N ASP A 280 0.19 -16.40 13.55
CA ASP A 280 1.35 -15.51 13.54
C ASP A 280 1.05 -14.30 12.65
N PHE A 281 0.49 -13.26 13.27
CA PHE A 281 0.10 -12.03 12.58
C PHE A 281 1.28 -11.32 11.88
N LYS A 282 2.54 -11.60 12.26
CA LYS A 282 3.72 -11.02 11.60
C LYS A 282 3.96 -11.58 10.20
N THR A 283 3.41 -12.76 9.91
CA THR A 283 3.60 -13.43 8.61
C THR A 283 2.59 -12.98 7.55
N ILE A 284 1.74 -12.01 7.88
CA ILE A 284 0.58 -11.62 7.09
C ILE A 284 0.87 -10.27 6.46
N SER A 285 1.06 -10.31 5.14
CA SER A 285 1.33 -9.15 4.30
C SER A 285 0.20 -8.96 3.31
N MET A 286 -0.04 -7.71 2.93
CA MET A 286 -0.92 -7.38 1.81
C MET A 286 -0.08 -7.29 0.54
N ASP A 287 0.01 -8.40 -0.20
CA ASP A 287 0.82 -8.50 -1.42
C ASP A 287 0.03 -8.08 -2.67
N PHE A 288 -1.26 -8.36 -2.68
CA PHE A 288 -2.16 -8.08 -3.80
C PHE A 288 -3.42 -7.39 -3.29
N PHE A 289 -3.89 -6.41 -4.06
CA PHE A 289 -5.03 -5.58 -3.66
C PHE A 289 -5.63 -4.86 -4.87
N THR A 290 -6.86 -4.37 -4.70
CA THR A 290 -7.65 -3.78 -5.80
C THR A 290 -7.74 -2.25 -5.74
N PHE A 291 -7.46 -1.62 -4.60
CA PHE A 291 -7.44 -0.16 -4.49
C PHE A 291 -6.17 0.42 -5.13
N TYR A 292 -6.23 1.69 -5.53
CA TYR A 292 -5.11 2.38 -6.18
C TYR A 292 -3.96 2.60 -5.19
N ASN A 293 -2.99 1.69 -5.20
CA ASN A 293 -1.75 1.81 -4.44
C ASN A 293 -0.63 0.94 -5.05
N ALA A 294 0.60 1.25 -4.67
CA ALA A 294 1.77 0.41 -4.82
C ALA A 294 2.57 0.51 -3.51
N MET A 295 3.45 -0.45 -3.27
CA MET A 295 4.22 -0.51 -2.03
C MET A 295 5.59 -1.12 -2.28
N ASN A 296 6.62 -0.55 -1.68
CA ASN A 296 7.89 -1.21 -1.44
C ASN A 296 7.86 -1.89 -0.07
N GLY A 297 7.93 -3.22 -0.05
CA GLY A 297 8.16 -4.01 1.16
C GLY A 297 9.44 -4.79 1.02
N HIS A 298 10.54 -4.07 0.79
CA HIS A 298 11.87 -4.57 0.40
C HIS A 298 12.14 -6.03 0.83
N PRO A 299 12.57 -6.91 -0.09
CA PRO A 299 12.96 -6.63 -1.47
C PRO A 299 11.78 -6.69 -2.48
N ASN A 300 10.55 -6.88 -2.01
CA ASN A 300 9.38 -7.07 -2.86
C ASN A 300 8.71 -5.74 -3.19
N LEU A 301 8.46 -5.49 -4.47
CA LEU A 301 7.58 -4.42 -4.93
C LEU A 301 6.19 -4.98 -5.25
N TYR A 302 5.17 -4.36 -4.67
CA TYR A 302 3.77 -4.76 -4.79
C TYR A 302 2.99 -3.71 -5.55
N PHE A 303 2.19 -4.13 -6.53
CA PHE A 303 1.36 -3.24 -7.33
C PHE A 303 -0.08 -3.73 -7.34
N SER A 304 -1.02 -2.79 -7.27
CA SER A 304 -2.45 -3.09 -7.37
C SER A 304 -2.84 -3.65 -8.73
N HIS A 305 -4.00 -4.31 -8.73
CA HIS A 305 -4.75 -4.66 -9.94
C HIS A 305 -4.89 -3.50 -10.95
N LEU A 306 -5.05 -2.27 -10.47
CA LEU A 306 -5.19 -1.08 -11.32
C LEU A 306 -3.93 -0.80 -12.14
N PHE A 307 -2.76 -0.91 -11.51
CA PHE A 307 -1.50 -0.72 -12.23
C PHE A 307 -1.26 -1.80 -13.28
N TYR A 308 -1.65 -3.06 -13.03
CA TYR A 308 -1.58 -4.10 -14.05
C TYR A 308 -2.58 -3.86 -15.19
N ASP A 309 -3.81 -3.40 -14.91
CA ASP A 309 -4.76 -3.05 -15.97
C ASP A 309 -4.25 -1.86 -16.81
N MET A 310 -3.66 -0.84 -16.18
CA MET A 310 -3.03 0.27 -16.89
C MET A 310 -1.85 -0.22 -17.73
N ALA A 311 -0.96 -1.03 -17.16
CA ALA A 311 0.21 -1.55 -17.85
C ALA A 311 -0.14 -2.45 -19.05
N LYS A 312 -1.30 -3.09 -19.03
CA LYS A 312 -1.83 -3.86 -20.17
C LYS A 312 -2.49 -2.97 -21.23
N ASN A 313 -3.25 -1.95 -20.82
CA ASN A 313 -4.19 -1.26 -21.72
C ASN A 313 -3.73 0.13 -22.17
N VAL A 314 -2.71 0.73 -21.54
CA VAL A 314 -2.16 2.03 -21.97
C VAL A 314 -1.25 1.80 -23.19
N GLU A 315 -1.76 2.13 -24.38
CA GLU A 315 -1.08 1.84 -25.65
C GLU A 315 0.19 2.67 -25.89
N SER A 316 0.28 3.90 -25.36
CA SER A 316 1.43 4.77 -25.58
C SER A 316 2.54 4.53 -24.55
N PRO A 317 3.78 4.20 -24.97
CA PRO A 317 4.92 4.12 -24.06
C PRO A 317 5.14 5.41 -23.26
N ALA A 318 4.89 6.58 -23.84
CA ALA A 318 5.00 7.85 -23.13
C ALA A 318 4.00 7.95 -21.97
N ALA A 319 2.73 7.62 -22.22
CA ALA A 319 1.72 7.62 -21.18
C ALA A 319 1.95 6.52 -20.13
N LEU A 320 2.44 5.35 -20.56
CA LEU A 320 2.74 4.25 -19.67
C LEU A 320 3.89 4.59 -18.71
N LEU A 321 4.97 5.19 -19.22
CA LEU A 321 6.11 5.58 -18.42
C LEU A 321 5.80 6.77 -17.50
N GLY A 322 5.04 7.75 -17.95
CA GLY A 322 4.64 8.87 -17.09
C GLY A 322 3.67 8.45 -15.97
N SER A 323 2.88 7.39 -16.18
CA SER A 323 1.95 6.88 -15.17
C SER A 323 2.53 5.71 -14.35
N VAL A 324 2.45 4.49 -14.88
CA VAL A 324 2.94 3.27 -14.22
C VAL A 324 4.45 3.30 -14.03
N GLY A 325 5.20 3.84 -15.00
CA GLY A 325 6.65 3.95 -14.90
C GLY A 325 7.09 4.85 -13.75
N PHE A 326 6.49 6.04 -13.61
CA PHE A 326 6.76 6.93 -12.49
C PHE A 326 6.54 6.25 -11.14
N ILE A 327 5.40 5.59 -10.95
CA ILE A 327 5.12 4.86 -9.70
C ILE A 327 6.10 3.70 -9.51
N ALA A 328 6.40 2.91 -10.55
CA ALA A 328 7.39 1.84 -10.45
C ALA A 328 8.78 2.34 -10.07
N GLY A 329 9.19 3.49 -10.60
CA GLY A 329 10.43 4.15 -10.22
C GLY A 329 10.41 4.68 -8.79
N HIS A 330 9.29 5.25 -8.36
CA HIS A 330 9.07 5.70 -6.98
C HIS A 330 9.19 4.54 -6.00
N GLU A 331 8.46 3.44 -6.22
CA GLU A 331 8.55 2.26 -5.36
C GLU A 331 9.96 1.66 -5.33
N LEU A 332 10.64 1.58 -6.48
CA LEU A 332 12.03 1.13 -6.53
C LEU A 332 12.98 2.01 -5.69
N SER A 333 12.68 3.30 -5.59
CA SER A 333 13.53 4.30 -4.93
C SER A 333 13.52 4.20 -3.41
N HIS A 334 12.41 3.76 -2.80
CA HIS A 334 12.31 3.55 -1.34
C HIS A 334 13.35 2.58 -0.77
N SER A 335 13.93 1.69 -1.59
CA SER A 335 15.02 0.80 -1.13
C SER A 335 16.36 1.52 -0.95
N LEU A 336 16.49 2.77 -1.43
CA LEU A 336 17.75 3.52 -1.49
C LEU A 336 17.65 4.93 -0.90
N ILE A 337 16.43 5.44 -0.74
CA ILE A 337 16.15 6.76 -0.18
C ILE A 337 15.34 6.50 1.07
N GLU A 338 15.87 6.89 2.23
CA GLU A 338 15.17 6.76 3.50
C GLU A 338 15.46 7.97 4.39
N ASN A 339 14.66 8.14 5.44
CA ASN A 339 14.94 9.14 6.44
C ASN A 339 16.15 8.72 7.28
N ALA A 340 17.24 9.49 7.20
CA ALA A 340 18.47 9.23 7.95
C ALA A 340 18.26 9.15 9.48
N ASN A 341 17.18 9.73 10.01
CA ASN A 341 16.84 9.64 11.44
C ASN A 341 16.14 8.33 11.83
N HIS A 342 15.57 7.61 10.86
CA HIS A 342 14.84 6.35 11.07
C HIS A 342 15.16 5.39 9.91
N PRO A 343 16.42 4.91 9.80
CA PRO A 343 16.79 4.02 8.71
C PRO A 343 16.30 2.60 8.93
N ASP A 344 15.75 2.00 7.88
CA ASP A 344 15.28 0.61 7.85
C ASP A 344 16.25 -0.30 7.09
N LEU A 345 16.92 0.23 6.06
CA LEU A 345 17.87 -0.50 5.22
C LEU A 345 19.29 0.09 5.36
N ILE A 346 19.66 1.01 4.46
CA ILE A 346 21.00 1.57 4.36
C ILE A 346 20.91 3.10 4.29
N PRO A 347 21.35 3.83 5.35
CA PRO A 347 21.21 5.28 5.45
C PRO A 347 22.25 6.06 4.64
N TYR A 348 22.75 5.52 3.53
CA TYR A 348 23.71 6.24 2.70
C TYR A 348 22.96 7.11 1.70
N PHE A 349 22.63 8.32 2.14
CA PHE A 349 22.00 9.33 1.30
C PHE A 349 22.75 10.66 1.39
N SER A 350 22.98 11.31 0.25
CA SER A 350 23.75 12.56 0.19
C SER A 350 22.97 13.71 0.85
N ASN A 351 23.57 14.36 1.85
CA ASN A 351 22.99 15.56 2.48
C ASN A 351 22.70 16.67 1.47
N ASP A 352 23.53 16.82 0.43
CA ASP A 352 23.30 17.82 -0.62
C ASP A 352 22.10 17.45 -1.48
N SER A 353 21.97 16.17 -1.83
CA SER A 353 20.79 15.68 -2.55
C SER A 353 19.53 15.83 -1.69
N MET A 354 19.59 15.51 -0.39
CA MET A 354 18.49 15.76 0.57
C MET A 354 18.06 17.21 0.58
N GLN A 355 19.01 18.12 0.81
CA GLN A 355 18.74 19.54 0.90
C GLN A 355 18.21 20.09 -0.42
N CYS A 356 18.75 19.65 -1.56
CA CYS A 356 18.22 20.02 -2.86
C CYS A 356 16.74 19.64 -2.99
N ILE A 357 16.41 18.38 -2.70
CA ILE A 357 15.04 17.86 -2.81
C ILE A 357 14.10 18.59 -1.85
N GLN A 358 14.45 18.71 -0.57
CA GLN A 358 13.59 19.38 0.40
C GLN A 358 13.42 20.88 0.08
N ASN A 359 14.48 21.56 -0.36
CA ASN A 359 14.36 22.95 -0.80
C ASN A 359 13.50 23.09 -2.06
N GLN A 360 13.59 22.14 -2.99
CA GLN A 360 12.72 22.09 -4.17
C GLN A 360 11.25 21.94 -3.75
N TYR A 361 10.94 21.02 -2.84
CA TYR A 361 9.59 20.83 -2.33
C TYR A 361 9.09 22.03 -1.53
N GLN A 362 9.93 22.64 -0.70
CA GLN A 362 9.58 23.84 0.05
C GLN A 362 9.27 25.02 -0.88
N THR A 363 10.13 25.25 -1.88
CA THR A 363 9.92 26.32 -2.86
C THR A 363 8.67 26.06 -3.71
N THR A 364 8.41 24.80 -4.06
CA THR A 364 7.17 24.39 -4.73
C THR A 364 5.95 24.66 -3.84
N CYS A 365 6.04 24.34 -2.54
CA CYS A 365 5.00 24.68 -1.57
C CYS A 365 4.77 26.19 -1.51
N ASP A 366 5.82 27.01 -1.39
CA ASP A 366 5.69 28.47 -1.29
C ASP A 366 4.99 29.10 -2.50
N ASN A 367 5.14 28.51 -3.69
CA ASN A 367 4.54 29.00 -4.94
C ASN A 367 3.16 28.40 -5.24
N PHE A 368 2.90 27.15 -4.85
CA PHE A 368 1.72 26.39 -5.27
C PHE A 368 0.85 25.89 -4.12
N LYS A 369 1.07 26.39 -2.90
CA LYS A 369 0.20 26.14 -1.74
C LYS A 369 -1.23 26.55 -2.03
N GLU A 370 -2.14 25.68 -1.61
CA GLU A 370 -3.58 25.97 -1.68
C GLU A 370 -4.16 26.14 -0.28
N THR A 371 -4.12 25.08 0.55
CA THR A 371 -4.52 25.15 1.96
C THR A 371 -3.31 25.09 2.88
N SER A 372 -2.61 23.95 2.89
CA SER A 372 -1.43 23.72 3.72
C SER A 372 -0.44 22.81 2.99
N CYS A 373 0.84 23.08 3.18
CA CYS A 373 1.98 22.25 2.74
C CYS A 373 3.22 22.66 3.55
N GLY A 374 4.25 21.84 3.47
CA GLY A 374 5.60 22.08 3.97
C GLY A 374 6.52 21.00 3.44
N ALA A 375 7.82 21.18 3.64
CA ALA A 375 8.84 20.18 3.35
C ALA A 375 9.63 19.92 4.64
N ASN A 376 9.44 18.74 5.21
CA ASN A 376 10.05 18.32 6.47
C ASN A 376 10.95 17.09 6.25
N ASP A 377 11.90 16.87 7.16
CA ASP A 377 12.84 15.73 7.10
C ASP A 377 12.13 14.38 7.05
N ASN A 378 10.97 14.23 7.70
CA ASN A 378 10.18 12.99 7.67
C ASN A 378 9.52 12.70 6.32
N GLN A 379 9.57 13.64 5.37
CA GLN A 379 9.02 13.48 4.01
C GLN A 379 10.13 13.18 2.99
N ILE A 380 11.40 13.05 3.40
CA ILE A 380 12.51 12.86 2.45
C ILE A 380 12.40 11.57 1.66
N ASP A 381 11.89 10.52 2.31
CA ASP A 381 11.67 9.22 1.69
C ASP A 381 10.71 9.36 0.49
N GLU A 382 9.53 9.94 0.73
CA GLU A 382 8.52 10.18 -0.31
C GLU A 382 8.96 11.20 -1.37
N ASN A 383 9.46 12.36 -0.92
CA ASN A 383 9.87 13.45 -1.80
C ASN A 383 11.06 13.02 -2.68
N GLY A 384 12.01 12.27 -2.11
CA GLY A 384 13.17 11.76 -2.84
C GLY A 384 12.81 10.61 -3.78
N SER A 385 11.92 9.71 -3.35
CA SER A 385 11.39 8.64 -4.21
C SER A 385 10.60 9.18 -5.41
N ASP A 386 9.86 10.28 -5.23
CA ASP A 386 9.26 11.03 -6.32
C ASP A 386 10.31 11.55 -7.32
N ILE A 387 11.39 12.17 -6.83
CA ILE A 387 12.43 12.75 -7.70
C ILE A 387 13.23 11.67 -8.43
N LEU A 388 13.63 10.59 -7.76
CA LEU A 388 14.34 9.50 -8.43
C LEU A 388 13.41 8.72 -9.36
N GLY A 389 12.14 8.52 -8.97
CA GLY A 389 11.13 7.86 -9.78
C GLY A 389 10.88 8.56 -11.10
N ILE A 390 10.73 9.90 -11.10
CA ILE A 390 10.56 10.67 -12.34
C ILE A 390 11.81 10.65 -13.21
N GLN A 391 13.01 10.69 -12.62
CA GLN A 391 14.27 10.62 -13.36
C GLN A 391 14.42 9.28 -14.09
N LEU A 392 14.14 8.17 -13.41
CA LEU A 392 14.19 6.83 -14.01
C LEU A 392 13.14 6.69 -15.12
N ALA A 393 11.90 7.11 -14.86
CA ALA A 393 10.80 7.04 -15.83
C ALA A 393 11.07 7.88 -17.08
N TYR A 394 11.51 9.12 -16.90
CA TYR A 394 11.79 10.03 -18.00
C TYR A 394 13.02 9.59 -18.79
N SER A 395 14.05 9.04 -18.13
CA SER A 395 15.21 8.50 -18.84
C SER A 395 14.87 7.31 -19.75
N LEU A 396 13.96 6.42 -19.32
CA LEU A 396 13.44 5.37 -20.22
C LEU A 396 12.58 5.94 -21.35
N PHE A 397 11.84 7.01 -21.09
CA PHE A 397 11.07 7.70 -22.13
C PHE A 397 11.99 8.27 -23.21
N GLU A 398 13.10 8.90 -22.81
CA GLU A 398 14.10 9.42 -23.75
C GLU A 398 14.80 8.31 -24.54
N ASP A 399 15.09 7.16 -23.93
CA ASP A 399 15.67 6.00 -24.64
C ASP A 399 14.73 5.48 -25.75
N ILE A 400 13.41 5.54 -25.54
CA ILE A 400 12.41 5.06 -26.52
C ILE A 400 12.16 6.08 -27.63
N TYR A 401 11.96 7.35 -27.27
CA TYR A 401 11.50 8.36 -28.22
C TYR A 401 12.64 9.15 -28.83
N SER A 402 13.69 9.49 -28.08
CA SER A 402 14.76 10.39 -28.53
C SER A 402 14.17 11.61 -29.26
N GLU A 403 14.51 11.84 -30.53
CA GLU A 403 13.97 12.93 -31.35
C GLU A 403 12.44 12.85 -31.59
N LYS A 404 11.84 11.65 -31.53
CA LYS A 404 10.40 11.44 -31.71
C LYS A 404 9.54 11.94 -30.54
N LYS A 405 10.15 12.47 -29.47
CA LYS A 405 9.39 13.03 -28.34
C LYS A 405 8.49 14.19 -28.77
N LYS A 406 8.91 14.93 -29.80
CA LYS A 406 8.15 16.06 -30.37
C LYS A 406 7.09 15.64 -31.39
N ASP A 407 7.01 14.37 -31.75
CA ASP A 407 5.98 13.88 -32.67
C ASP A 407 4.59 14.05 -32.05
N GLU A 408 3.64 14.53 -32.86
CA GLU A 408 2.24 14.69 -32.45
C GLU A 408 1.62 13.32 -32.19
N TYR A 409 1.17 13.07 -30.96
CA TYR A 409 0.47 11.85 -30.59
C TYR A 409 -1.05 12.03 -30.67
N ILE A 410 -1.57 13.14 -30.12
CA ILE A 410 -3.01 13.43 -30.09
C ILE A 410 -3.27 14.75 -30.78
N ARG A 411 -4.10 14.74 -31.81
CA ARG A 411 -4.61 15.96 -32.43
C ARG A 411 -5.87 16.42 -31.72
N LEU A 412 -5.83 17.57 -31.06
CA LEU A 412 -6.96 18.29 -30.44
C LEU A 412 -7.72 19.14 -31.48
N ARG A 413 -8.79 19.83 -31.04
CA ARG A 413 -9.53 20.79 -31.90
C ARG A 413 -8.67 22.03 -32.16
N TYR A 414 -8.98 22.73 -33.26
CA TYR A 414 -8.38 24.02 -33.61
C TYR A 414 -6.85 24.00 -33.76
N ASN A 415 -6.29 22.92 -34.34
CA ASN A 415 -4.85 22.71 -34.57
C ASN A 415 -3.96 22.60 -33.32
N ASN A 416 -4.52 22.47 -32.12
CA ASN A 416 -3.72 22.10 -30.96
C ASN A 416 -3.37 20.61 -31.02
N THR A 417 -2.14 20.24 -30.68
CA THR A 417 -1.68 18.85 -30.60
C THR A 417 -0.99 18.60 -29.27
N ILE A 418 -1.00 17.34 -28.84
CA ILE A 418 -0.24 16.86 -27.70
C ILE A 418 0.85 15.96 -28.26
N THR A 419 2.10 16.31 -27.96
CA THR A 419 3.27 15.51 -28.35
C THR A 419 3.46 14.32 -27.41
N ASN A 420 4.32 13.37 -27.77
CA ASN A 420 4.69 12.28 -26.84
C ASN A 420 5.29 12.83 -25.54
N ASP A 421 6.07 13.91 -25.62
CA ASP A 421 6.70 14.57 -24.47
C ASP A 421 5.64 15.14 -23.51
N GLN A 422 4.68 15.88 -24.04
CA GLN A 422 3.57 16.41 -23.23
C GLN A 422 2.68 15.30 -22.67
N LEU A 423 2.47 14.22 -23.43
CA LEU A 423 1.67 13.08 -22.99
C LEU A 423 2.27 12.39 -21.76
N PHE A 424 3.60 12.28 -21.70
CA PHE A 424 4.30 11.75 -20.53
C PHE A 424 3.90 12.54 -19.27
N PHE A 425 4.09 13.87 -19.28
CA PHE A 425 3.77 14.71 -18.12
C PHE A 425 2.27 14.75 -17.80
N TYR A 426 1.38 14.76 -18.80
CA TYR A 426 -0.06 14.66 -18.55
C TYR A 426 -0.44 13.35 -17.86
N SER A 427 0.12 12.23 -18.31
CA SER A 427 -0.17 10.91 -17.72
C SER A 427 0.30 10.81 -16.27
N LEU A 428 1.41 11.47 -15.93
CA LEU A 428 1.92 11.60 -14.57
C LEU A 428 0.95 12.38 -13.67
N ALA A 429 0.40 13.50 -14.16
CA ALA A 429 -0.55 14.28 -13.37
C ALA A 429 -1.88 13.54 -13.17
N PHE A 430 -2.39 12.85 -14.21
CA PHE A 430 -3.72 12.25 -14.19
C PHE A 430 -3.90 11.14 -13.17
N ILE A 431 -2.85 10.37 -12.90
CA ILE A 431 -2.89 9.34 -11.86
C ILE A 431 -2.99 9.91 -10.44
N SER A 432 -2.71 11.21 -10.29
CA SER A 432 -2.63 11.94 -9.02
C SER A 432 -3.64 13.09 -8.91
N CYS A 433 -4.53 13.24 -9.89
CA CYS A 433 -5.53 14.30 -9.90
C CYS A 433 -6.57 14.12 -8.79
N LYS A 434 -6.74 15.17 -7.98
CA LYS A 434 -7.82 15.35 -7.01
C LYS A 434 -8.57 16.64 -7.31
N GLY A 435 -9.91 16.56 -7.28
CA GLY A 435 -10.79 17.71 -7.51
C GLY A 435 -10.84 18.72 -6.35
N GLU A 436 -10.17 18.42 -5.24
CA GLU A 436 -10.15 19.22 -4.01
C GLU A 436 -8.82 19.98 -3.84
N PRO A 437 -8.81 21.08 -3.05
CA PRO A 437 -7.58 21.77 -2.68
C PRO A 437 -6.61 20.89 -1.87
N GLY A 438 -5.33 20.99 -2.17
CA GLY A 438 -4.25 20.30 -1.48
C GLY A 438 -4.09 20.78 -0.04
N THR A 439 -4.03 19.81 0.88
CA THR A 439 -3.90 20.03 2.33
C THR A 439 -2.92 18.99 2.87
N GLN A 440 -1.90 19.44 3.59
CA GLN A 440 -0.96 18.57 4.32
C GLN A 440 -1.64 17.97 5.54
N ASN A 441 -1.53 16.65 5.68
CA ASN A 441 -1.78 15.95 6.92
C ASN A 441 -0.42 15.71 7.60
N GLU A 442 -0.24 16.18 8.82
CA GLU A 442 1.05 16.05 9.54
C GLU A 442 1.41 14.59 9.87
N MET A 443 0.43 13.68 9.86
CA MET A 443 0.64 12.23 10.03
C MET A 443 0.93 11.51 8.72
N ASP A 444 0.77 12.17 7.57
CA ASP A 444 1.02 11.61 6.25
C ASP A 444 2.43 12.04 5.81
N PRO A 445 3.39 11.11 5.58
CA PRO A 445 4.72 11.48 5.13
C PRO A 445 4.70 12.08 3.72
N HIS A 446 3.63 11.89 2.95
CA HIS A 446 3.52 12.45 1.62
C HIS A 446 3.20 13.96 1.65
N SER A 447 3.87 14.69 0.75
CA SER A 447 3.44 16.04 0.37
C SER A 447 2.06 15.99 -0.31
N PRO A 448 1.26 17.08 -0.31
CA PRO A 448 -0.02 17.11 -1.02
C PRO A 448 0.19 16.90 -2.52
N TRP A 449 -0.75 16.23 -3.20
CA TRP A 449 -0.59 15.85 -4.61
C TRP A 449 -0.31 17.04 -5.56
N ASN A 450 -0.89 18.22 -5.32
CA ASN A 450 -0.57 19.40 -6.12
C ASN A 450 0.91 19.82 -5.98
N ILE A 451 1.50 19.64 -4.81
CA ILE A 451 2.91 19.92 -4.55
C ILE A 451 3.79 18.83 -5.15
N ARG A 452 3.47 17.54 -4.90
CA ARG A 452 4.22 16.41 -5.48
C ARG A 452 4.34 16.53 -7.00
N ILE A 453 3.21 16.73 -7.68
CA ILE A 453 3.19 16.80 -9.15
C ILE A 453 3.91 18.05 -9.67
N ASN A 454 3.70 19.22 -9.07
CA ASN A 454 4.43 20.42 -9.51
C ASN A 454 5.93 20.34 -9.20
N ALA A 455 6.35 19.65 -8.14
CA ALA A 455 7.76 19.42 -7.84
C ALA A 455 8.39 18.47 -8.88
N VAL A 456 7.81 17.30 -9.13
CA VAL A 456 8.41 16.33 -10.07
C VAL A 456 8.45 16.84 -11.51
N VAL A 457 7.48 17.65 -11.94
CA VAL A 457 7.49 18.23 -13.29
C VAL A 457 8.39 19.46 -13.43
N GLN A 458 9.09 19.90 -12.38
CA GLN A 458 10.23 20.82 -12.54
C GLN A 458 11.45 20.13 -13.21
N HIS A 459 11.32 18.85 -13.57
CA HIS A 459 12.26 18.15 -14.44
C HIS A 459 12.57 18.97 -15.72
N PRO A 460 13.85 19.09 -16.15
CA PRO A 460 14.21 19.90 -17.32
C PRO A 460 13.43 19.60 -18.59
N GLY A 461 13.10 18.31 -18.81
CA GLY A 461 12.27 17.86 -19.93
C GLY A 461 10.89 18.53 -20.01
N PHE A 462 10.29 18.91 -18.88
CA PHE A 462 8.99 19.58 -18.85
C PHE A 462 9.05 20.97 -19.48
N ARG A 463 10.11 21.73 -19.14
CA ARG A 463 10.33 23.07 -19.70
C ARG A 463 10.40 23.02 -21.22
N ASP A 464 11.08 22.01 -21.76
CA ASP A 464 11.17 21.77 -23.20
C ASP A 464 9.83 21.35 -23.81
N ALA A 465 9.08 20.46 -23.14
CA ALA A 465 7.82 19.93 -23.62
C ALA A 465 6.71 20.99 -23.75
N PHE A 466 6.69 21.97 -22.85
CA PHE A 466 5.68 23.04 -22.81
C PHE A 466 6.20 24.42 -23.24
N ASN A 467 7.48 24.52 -23.62
CA ASN A 467 8.16 25.76 -23.98
C ASN A 467 8.01 26.86 -22.90
N CYS A 468 8.24 26.49 -21.63
CA CYS A 468 8.07 27.42 -20.53
C CYS A 468 9.17 28.49 -20.50
N ASP A 469 8.75 29.74 -20.34
CA ASP A 469 9.67 30.87 -20.16
C ASP A 469 10.45 30.72 -18.85
N ALA A 470 11.70 31.21 -18.83
CA ALA A 470 12.56 31.15 -17.65
C ALA A 470 11.95 31.87 -16.43
N ASN A 471 11.03 32.82 -16.66
CA ASN A 471 10.35 33.57 -15.61
C ASN A 471 8.99 32.99 -15.23
N SER A 472 8.57 31.86 -15.83
CA SER A 472 7.32 31.22 -15.44
C SER A 472 7.41 30.65 -14.02
N PRO A 473 6.32 30.67 -13.23
CA PRO A 473 6.32 30.13 -11.87
C PRO A 473 6.87 28.70 -11.77
N MET A 474 6.51 27.81 -12.71
CA MET A 474 6.99 26.43 -12.73
C MET A 474 8.51 26.32 -12.93
N VAL A 475 9.14 27.30 -13.58
CA VAL A 475 10.59 27.32 -13.79
C VAL A 475 11.29 28.07 -12.64
N GLN A 476 10.74 29.20 -12.17
CA GLN A 476 11.36 29.98 -11.09
C GLN A 476 11.34 29.28 -9.73
N SER A 477 10.40 28.37 -9.49
CA SER A 477 10.36 27.58 -8.28
C SER A 477 11.47 26.52 -8.20
N PHE A 478 12.39 26.49 -9.17
CA PHE A 478 13.47 25.53 -9.29
C PHE A 478 14.72 26.11 -9.99
N ASN A 479 15.90 26.00 -9.36
CA ASN A 479 17.14 26.49 -9.99
C ASN A 479 17.78 25.43 -10.90
N ASP A 480 18.09 24.24 -10.37
CA ASP A 480 18.83 23.16 -11.05
C ASP A 480 18.28 21.77 -10.67
N GLN A 481 18.45 20.79 -11.56
CA GLN A 481 18.04 19.41 -11.30
C GLN A 481 18.70 18.80 -10.06
N CYS A 482 17.90 18.35 -9.09
CA CYS A 482 18.40 17.58 -7.96
C CYS A 482 18.82 16.18 -8.42
N VAL A 483 20.13 15.98 -8.64
CA VAL A 483 20.69 14.69 -9.03
C VAL A 483 20.99 13.85 -7.78
N ILE A 484 20.42 12.65 -7.73
CA ILE A 484 20.59 11.72 -6.60
C ILE A 484 21.69 10.70 -6.93
N PHE A 485 21.54 10.00 -8.05
CA PHE A 485 22.51 9.05 -8.59
C PHE A 485 22.92 9.45 -10.01
N GLY A 486 24.14 9.09 -10.41
CA GLY A 486 24.73 9.37 -11.72
C GLY A 486 25.99 10.23 -11.65
N GLU A 487 26.67 10.41 -12.80
CA GLU A 487 27.98 11.09 -12.90
C GLU A 487 27.96 12.54 -12.37
N ASN A 488 26.81 13.21 -12.45
CA ASN A 488 26.62 14.60 -12.02
C ASN A 488 26.06 14.73 -10.60
N ALA A 489 25.91 13.63 -9.86
CA ALA A 489 25.46 13.70 -8.47
C ALA A 489 26.50 14.47 -7.63
N PRO A 490 26.05 15.31 -6.67
CA PRO A 490 26.95 16.13 -5.87
C PRO A 490 27.95 15.24 -5.12
N GLN A 491 29.22 15.66 -5.07
CA GLN A 491 30.32 14.82 -4.61
C GLN A 491 30.34 14.52 -3.10
N THR A 492 29.41 15.07 -2.32
CA THR A 492 29.66 15.32 -0.89
C THR A 492 29.98 14.05 -0.08
N ARG A 493 31.23 14.04 0.40
CA ARG A 493 31.65 13.61 1.75
C ARG A 493 31.47 14.83 2.67
N LYS A 494 31.25 14.72 3.98
CA LYS A 494 31.83 13.80 4.96
C LYS A 494 30.99 13.79 6.22
#